data_AF-A0AAE1NCX0-F1
#
_entry.id   AF-A0AAE1NCX0-F1
#
_cell.length_a   1.000
_cell.length_b   1.000
_cell.length_c   1.000
_cell.angle_alpha   90.00
_cell.angle_beta   90.00
_cell.angle_gamma   90.00
#
_symmetry.space_group_name_H-M   'P 1'
#
loop_
_entity.id
_entity.type
_entity.pdbx_description
1 polymer ?
#
loop_
_entity_poly.entity_id
_entity_poly.type
_entity_poly.pdbx_seq_one_letter_code
_entity_poly.pdbx_strand_id
1 'polypeptide(L)'
;MESTKKIYITASLIAVGGVLVYWIYRSTTTSRRKPPQRPPVVQRIQSLDEVRNMKWERVGRVSRLCVYLVKSASSTLVQEAWVRENAFGSGRMKDR
;
A
#
# COMPACT_ATOMS: atom_id res chain seq x y z
N MET A 1 19.00 -17.84 -54.01
CA MET A 1 17.82 -17.25 -53.33
C MET A 1 17.23 -18.12 -52.21
N GLU A 2 17.50 -19.43 -52.14
CA GLU A 2 16.96 -20.31 -51.08
C GLU A 2 17.69 -20.18 -49.73
N SER A 3 19.01 -19.89 -49.76
CA SER A 3 19.82 -19.74 -48.54
C SER A 3 19.40 -18.53 -47.70
N THR A 4 19.04 -17.42 -48.35
CA THR A 4 18.57 -16.20 -47.67
C THR A 4 17.25 -16.42 -46.96
N LYS A 5 16.32 -17.18 -47.56
CA LYS A 5 15.02 -17.52 -46.94
C LYS A 5 15.19 -18.33 -45.65
N LYS A 6 16.15 -19.26 -45.62
CA LYS A 6 16.45 -20.06 -44.41
C LYS A 6 16.91 -19.18 -43.24
N ILE A 7 17.76 -18.18 -43.51
CA ILE A 7 18.27 -17.25 -42.50
C ILE A 7 17.15 -16.39 -41.88
N TYR A 8 16.20 -15.91 -42.69
CA TYR A 8 15.05 -15.15 -42.17
C TYR A 8 14.12 -16.00 -41.29
N ILE A 9 13.95 -17.28 -41.63
CA ILE A 9 13.13 -18.21 -40.85
C ILE A 9 13.80 -18.49 -39.50
N THR A 10 15.11 -18.76 -39.45
CA THR A 10 15.82 -18.95 -38.17
C THR A 10 15.84 -17.69 -37.31
N ALA A 11 16.06 -16.52 -37.89
CA ALA A 11 16.02 -15.25 -37.16
C ALA A 11 14.63 -14.99 -36.56
N SER A 12 13.57 -15.30 -37.30
CA SER A 12 12.19 -15.16 -36.82
C SER A 12 11.86 -16.12 -35.68
N LEU A 13 12.31 -17.38 -35.78
CA LEU A 13 12.15 -18.37 -34.71
C LEU A 13 12.87 -17.96 -33.41
N ILE A 14 14.08 -17.40 -33.52
CA ILE A 14 14.84 -16.89 -32.38
C ILE A 14 14.13 -15.68 -31.74
N ALA A 15 13.62 -14.76 -32.56
CA ALA A 15 12.89 -13.59 -32.07
C ALA A 15 11.61 -13.98 -31.33
N VAL A 16 10.81 -14.90 -31.87
CA VAL A 16 9.58 -15.38 -31.23
C VAL A 16 9.90 -16.13 -29.93
N GLY A 17 10.93 -16.97 -29.92
CA GLY A 17 11.38 -17.67 -28.71
C GLY A 17 11.86 -16.72 -27.61
N GLY A 18 12.63 -15.69 -27.98
CA GLY A 18 13.11 -14.68 -27.03
C GLY A 18 11.98 -13.86 -26.40
N VAL A 19 10.97 -13.48 -27.19
CA VAL A 19 9.78 -12.76 -26.69
C VAL A 19 8.98 -13.63 -25.72
N LEU A 20 8.84 -14.93 -26.00
CA LEU A 20 8.14 -15.87 -25.14
C LEU A 20 8.84 -16.04 -23.79
N VAL A 21 10.17 -16.22 -23.79
CA VAL A 21 10.98 -16.32 -22.57
C VAL A 21 10.91 -15.03 -21.75
N TYR A 22 10.98 -13.87 -22.41
CA TYR A 22 10.83 -12.57 -21.76
C TYR A 22 9.45 -12.40 -21.12
N TRP A 23 8.38 -12.84 -21.78
CA TRP A 23 7.02 -12.80 -21.24
C TRP A 23 6.87 -13.68 -19.99
N ILE A 24 7.42 -14.89 -20.02
CA ILE A 24 7.39 -15.83 -18.87
C ILE A 24 8.21 -15.28 -17.69
N TYR A 25 9.39 -14.69 -17.97
CA TYR A 25 10.21 -14.05 -16.95
C TYR A 25 9.52 -12.82 -16.33
N ARG A 26 8.85 -12.01 -17.15
CA ARG A 26 8.08 -10.87 -16.67
C ARG A 26 6.88 -11.31 -15.83
N SER A 27 6.13 -12.32 -16.26
CA SER A 27 4.95 -12.81 -15.52
C SER A 27 5.33 -13.41 -14.16
N THR A 28 6.47 -14.11 -14.09
CA THR A 28 6.97 -14.71 -12.84
C THR A 28 7.51 -13.68 -11.86
N THR A 29 8.14 -12.61 -12.35
CA THR A 29 8.68 -11.53 -11.50
C THR A 29 7.60 -10.55 -10.99
N THR A 30 6.52 -10.31 -11.74
CA THR A 30 5.42 -9.44 -11.28
C THR A 30 4.44 -10.09 -10.30
N SER A 31 4.46 -11.42 -10.16
CA SER A 31 3.49 -12.18 -9.34
C SER A 31 3.84 -12.28 -7.84
N ARG A 32 4.92 -11.63 -7.38
CA ARG A 32 5.35 -11.65 -5.96
C ARG A 32 5.12 -10.35 -5.20
N ARG A 33 4.12 -9.54 -5.57
CA ARG A 33 3.55 -8.60 -4.61
C ARG A 33 2.56 -9.36 -3.74
N LYS A 34 3.06 -9.84 -2.58
CA LYS A 34 2.19 -10.27 -1.49
C LYS A 34 1.12 -9.16 -1.30
N PRO A 35 -0.18 -9.48 -1.37
CA PRO A 35 -1.20 -8.50 -1.03
C PRO A 35 -0.87 -7.96 0.37
N PRO A 36 -1.07 -6.66 0.63
CA PRO A 36 -0.91 -6.14 1.98
C PRO A 36 -1.79 -7.01 2.88
N GLN A 37 -1.15 -7.71 3.83
CA GLN A 37 -1.87 -8.40 4.89
C GLN A 37 -2.78 -7.33 5.50
N ARG A 38 -4.09 -7.49 5.27
CA ARG A 38 -5.07 -6.61 5.92
C ARG A 38 -4.73 -6.67 7.41
N PRO A 39 -4.53 -5.53 8.08
CA PRO A 39 -4.27 -5.55 9.51
C PRO A 39 -5.37 -6.40 10.15
N PRO A 40 -5.02 -7.27 11.13
CA PRO A 40 -5.99 -8.11 11.80
C PRO A 40 -7.17 -7.23 12.20
N VAL A 41 -8.37 -7.67 11.83
CA VAL A 41 -9.61 -6.95 12.11
C VAL A 41 -9.60 -6.63 13.60
N VAL A 42 -9.43 -5.34 13.93
CA VAL A 42 -9.40 -4.87 15.31
C VAL A 42 -10.74 -5.29 15.91
N GLN A 43 -10.71 -6.26 16.83
CA GLN A 43 -11.91 -6.72 17.51
C GLN A 43 -12.56 -5.49 18.14
N ARG A 44 -13.82 -5.25 17.80
CA ARG A 44 -14.57 -4.14 18.41
C ARG A 44 -14.69 -4.46 19.89
N ILE A 45 -14.01 -3.67 20.71
CA ILE A 45 -14.09 -3.76 22.16
C ILE A 45 -15.55 -3.49 22.55
N GLN A 46 -16.18 -4.46 23.23
CA GLN A 46 -17.62 -4.42 23.51
C GLN A 46 -17.94 -3.78 24.87
N SER A 47 -16.97 -3.74 25.79
CA SER A 47 -17.16 -3.14 27.11
C SER A 47 -15.90 -2.43 27.63
N LEU A 48 -16.09 -1.36 28.41
CA LEU A 48 -15.01 -0.58 29.04
C LEU A 48 -14.23 -1.40 30.09
N ASP A 49 -14.88 -2.38 30.71
CA ASP A 49 -14.25 -3.25 31.71
C ASP A 49 -13.25 -4.22 31.06
N GLU A 50 -13.50 -4.62 29.82
CA GLU A 50 -12.57 -5.43 29.02
C GLU A 50 -11.29 -4.64 28.69
N VAL A 51 -11.43 -3.35 28.32
CA VAL A 51 -10.29 -2.43 28.08
C VAL A 51 -9.40 -2.31 29.32
N ARG A 52 -10.00 -2.19 30.50
CA ARG A 52 -9.27 -2.02 31.77
C ARG A 52 -8.46 -3.26 32.15
N ASN A 53 -8.97 -4.44 31.81
CA ASN A 53 -8.33 -5.71 32.14
C ASN A 53 -7.39 -6.23 31.04
N MET A 54 -7.29 -5.54 29.90
CA MET A 54 -6.36 -5.90 28.83
C MET A 54 -4.91 -5.56 29.21
N LYS A 55 -4.00 -6.48 28.86
CA LYS A 55 -2.57 -6.21 28.86
C LYS A 55 -2.21 -5.39 27.63
N TRP A 56 -1.84 -4.13 27.85
CA TRP A 56 -1.46 -3.21 26.79
C TRP A 56 0.00 -3.40 26.41
N GLU A 57 0.25 -3.84 25.19
CA GLU A 57 1.59 -3.87 24.61
C GLU A 57 1.74 -2.74 23.59
N ARG A 58 2.89 -2.08 23.58
CA ARG A 58 3.17 -1.00 22.65
C ARG A 58 3.40 -1.56 21.24
N VAL A 59 2.42 -1.40 20.36
CA VAL A 59 2.49 -1.88 18.95
C VAL A 59 3.20 -0.92 17.99
N GLY A 60 3.51 0.33 18.41
CA GLY A 60 4.18 1.28 17.52
C GLY A 60 4.38 2.68 18.10
N ARG A 61 4.76 3.61 17.20
CA ARG A 61 4.90 5.05 17.46
C ARG A 61 4.23 5.84 16.33
N VAL A 62 3.50 6.89 16.68
CA VAL A 62 2.96 7.83 15.69
C VAL A 62 4.11 8.59 15.04
N SER A 63 4.21 8.55 13.71
CA SER A 63 5.29 9.17 12.94
C SER A 63 4.94 10.57 12.45
N ARG A 64 3.66 10.82 12.10
CA ARG A 64 3.17 12.10 11.57
C ARG A 64 1.74 12.33 12.02
N LEU A 65 1.40 13.60 12.29
CA LEU A 65 0.03 14.05 12.52
C LEU A 65 -0.32 15.07 11.44
N CYS A 66 -1.49 14.93 10.83
CA CYS A 66 -1.94 15.76 9.71
C CYS A 66 -3.38 16.22 9.95
N VAL A 67 -3.67 17.51 9.77
CA VAL A 67 -5.03 18.08 9.83
C VAL A 67 -5.45 18.55 8.44
N TYR A 68 -6.65 18.16 8.00
CA TYR A 68 -7.30 18.55 6.76
C TYR A 68 -8.41 19.56 7.06
N LEU A 69 -8.09 20.84 6.96
CA LEU A 69 -9.05 21.93 7.16
C LEU A 69 -10.19 21.93 6.12
N VAL A 70 -9.88 21.50 4.90
CA VAL A 70 -10.81 21.46 3.76
C VAL A 70 -10.76 20.08 3.13
N LYS A 71 -11.94 19.56 2.78
CA LYS A 71 -12.13 18.21 2.25
C LYS A 71 -11.41 18.14 0.91
N SER A 72 -10.58 17.12 0.74
CA SER A 72 -9.79 16.90 -0.48
C SER A 72 -8.74 17.97 -0.78
N ALA A 73 -8.42 18.86 0.17
CA ALA A 73 -7.31 19.80 0.06
C ALA A 73 -6.03 19.23 0.69
N SER A 74 -4.93 19.96 0.54
CA SER A 74 -3.66 19.66 1.19
C SER A 74 -3.80 19.65 2.72
N SER A 75 -3.13 18.71 3.37
CA SER A 75 -3.05 18.65 4.82
C SER A 75 -1.97 19.56 5.40
N THR A 76 -2.17 19.94 6.65
CA THR A 76 -1.17 20.62 7.47
C THR A 76 -0.53 19.61 8.42
N LEU A 77 0.79 19.47 8.35
CA LEU A 77 1.57 18.69 9.31
C LEU A 77 1.62 19.43 10.66
N VAL A 78 1.30 18.73 11.74
CA VAL A 78 1.29 19.27 13.10
C VAL A 78 2.13 18.40 14.04
N GLN A 79 2.65 18.99 15.12
CA GLN A 79 3.42 18.25 16.12
C GLN A 79 2.54 17.66 17.21
N GLU A 80 1.44 18.35 17.54
CA GLU A 80 0.49 17.96 18.58
C GLU A 80 -0.94 18.14 18.06
N ALA A 81 -1.85 17.28 18.54
CA ALA A 81 -3.25 17.31 18.16
C ALA A 81 -4.15 16.92 19.34
N TRP A 82 -5.34 17.51 19.39
CA TRP A 82 -6.41 17.12 20.29
C TRP A 82 -7.39 16.19 19.59
N VAL A 83 -7.95 15.25 20.34
CA VAL A 83 -8.99 14.32 19.89
C VAL A 83 -10.23 14.53 20.75
N ARG A 84 -11.38 14.70 20.10
CA ARG A 84 -12.72 14.80 20.72
C ARG A 84 -13.65 13.80 20.03
N GLU A 85 -14.80 13.55 20.64
CA GLU A 85 -15.75 12.48 20.28
C GLU A 85 -16.06 12.35 18.77
N ASN A 86 -16.03 13.47 18.02
CA ASN A 86 -16.15 13.48 16.55
C ASN A 86 -15.26 14.55 15.90
N ALA A 87 -14.10 14.84 16.49
CA ALA A 87 -13.24 15.88 15.95
C ALA A 87 -11.78 15.63 16.27
N PHE A 88 -10.94 15.87 15.28
CA PHE A 88 -9.49 15.90 15.39
C PHE A 88 -9.02 17.32 15.05
N GLY A 89 -7.94 17.79 15.66
CA GLY A 89 -7.46 19.14 15.35
C GLY A 89 -6.20 19.53 16.12
N SER A 90 -5.69 20.73 15.83
CA SER A 90 -4.51 21.29 16.50
C SER A 90 -4.67 22.81 16.65
N GLY A 91 -4.53 23.32 17.87
CA GLY A 91 -4.86 24.70 18.18
C GLY A 91 -6.29 25.05 17.75
N ARG A 92 -6.43 26.05 16.87
CA ARG A 92 -7.72 26.49 16.28
C ARG A 92 -8.10 25.74 14.99
N MET A 93 -7.24 24.86 14.49
CA MET A 93 -7.49 24.07 13.28
C MET A 93 -8.28 22.83 13.64
N LYS A 94 -9.44 22.63 13.00
CA LYS A 94 -10.26 21.42 13.14
C LYS A 94 -10.27 20.67 11.81
N ASP A 95 -10.03 19.36 11.88
CA ASP A 95 -10.17 18.41 10.78
C ASP A 95 -11.63 18.32 10.34
N ARG A 96 -11.85 18.34 9.03
CA ARG A 96 -13.17 18.57 8.44
C ARG A 96 -14.14 17.40 8.57
#